data_AF-A0A920HET1-F1
#
_entry.id   AF-A0A920HET1-F1
#
_cell.length_a   1.000
_cell.length_b   1.000
_cell.length_c   1.000
_cell.angle_alpha   90.00
_cell.angle_beta   90.00
_cell.angle_gamma   90.00
#
_symmetry.space_group_name_H-M   'P 1'
#
loop_
_entity.id
_entity.type
_entity.pdbx_description
1 polymer ?
#
loop_
_entity_poly.entity_id
_entity_poly.type
_entity_poly.pdbx_seq_one_letter_code
_entity_poly.pdbx_strand_id
1 'polypeptide(L)'
;MSWLGWFLFFLFVQLIHGLGTYRLYSSAGFKSFAAFIPIYNALVLMRIINRPWWWVILLFIPIVNIMMFPVIWIETCKNFGKKSWTSIFLVLITFGLYIYSINFSKSIKKEIITNHERKESTIGSIVFAVILATLFILILFSHLLFQLDHLRKHY
;
A
#
# COMPACT_ATOMS: atom_id res chain seq x y z
N MET A 1 -11.37 23.13 10.66
CA MET A 1 -10.17 23.31 9.82
C MET A 1 -10.61 23.74 8.43
N SER A 2 -9.98 24.76 7.83
CA SER A 2 -10.30 25.23 6.48
C SER A 2 -9.78 24.25 5.41
N TRP A 3 -10.35 24.31 4.19
CA TRP A 3 -9.89 23.51 3.04
C TRP A 3 -8.39 23.67 2.76
N LEU A 4 -7.87 24.89 2.92
CA LEU A 4 -6.43 25.17 2.81
C LEU A 4 -5.62 24.43 3.87
N GLY A 5 -6.12 24.34 5.10
CA GLY A 5 -5.46 23.60 6.18
C GLY A 5 -5.34 22.10 5.87
N TRP A 6 -6.40 21.49 5.34
CA TRP A 6 -6.36 20.08 4.90
C TRP A 6 -5.39 19.85 3.73
N PHE A 7 -5.35 20.77 2.77
CA PHE A 7 -4.41 20.70 1.65
C PHE A 7 -2.94 20.79 2.13
N LEU A 8 -2.63 21.74 3.01
CA LEU A 8 -1.29 21.89 3.59
C LEU A 8 -0.89 20.68 4.45
N PHE A 9 -1.83 20.16 5.24
CA PHE A 9 -1.62 18.93 6.00
C PHE A 9 -1.29 17.73 5.11
N PHE A 10 -2.03 17.55 4.01
CA PHE A 10 -1.77 16.50 3.03
C PHE A 10 -0.37 16.65 2.41
N LEU A 11 0.02 17.86 2.00
CA LEU A 11 1.37 18.12 1.46
C LEU A 11 2.47 17.84 2.48
N PHE A 12 2.26 18.20 3.74
CA PHE A 12 3.21 17.94 4.82
C PHE A 12 3.41 16.44 5.05
N VAL A 13 2.32 15.66 5.12
CA VAL A 13 2.38 14.20 5.23
C VAL A 13 3.08 13.59 4.02
N GLN A 14 2.77 14.07 2.80
CA GLN A 14 3.40 13.60 1.57
C GLN A 14 4.91 13.87 1.56
N LEU A 15 5.34 15.03 2.07
CA LEU A 15 6.76 15.37 2.21
C LEU A 15 7.48 14.42 3.17
N ILE A 16 6.91 14.15 4.34
CA ILE A 16 7.48 13.20 5.31
C ILE A 16 7.59 11.80 4.69
N HIS A 17 6.54 11.33 4.02
CA HIS A 17 6.54 10.04 3.36
C HIS A 17 7.59 9.97 2.23
N GLY A 18 7.68 11.03 1.42
CA GLY A 18 8.68 11.15 0.36
C GLY A 18 10.12 11.11 0.91
N LEU A 19 10.39 11.85 1.99
CA LEU A 19 11.68 11.81 2.70
C LEU A 19 12.00 10.43 3.28
N GLY A 20 10.98 9.66 3.64
CA GLY A 20 11.15 8.30 4.15
C GLY A 20 11.42 7.23 3.11
N THR A 21 11.25 7.54 1.83
CA THR A 21 11.32 6.53 0.76
C THR A 21 12.23 6.92 -0.40
N TYR A 22 12.60 8.19 -0.58
CA TYR A 22 13.32 8.67 -1.77
C TYR A 22 14.64 7.92 -2.10
N ARG A 23 15.37 7.40 -1.11
CA ARG A 23 16.62 6.65 -1.36
C ARG A 23 16.33 5.24 -1.87
N LEU A 24 15.20 4.65 -1.50
CA LEU A 24 14.72 3.37 -2.06
C LEU A 24 14.52 3.48 -3.57
N TYR A 25 13.98 4.62 -4.02
CA TYR A 25 13.78 4.90 -5.45
C TYR A 25 15.11 4.98 -6.19
N SER A 26 16.06 5.74 -5.66
CA SER A 26 17.41 5.84 -6.24
C SER A 26 18.12 4.49 -6.29
N SER A 27 18.02 3.70 -5.21
CA SER A 27 18.61 2.36 -5.13
C SER A 27 17.98 1.38 -6.13
N ALA A 28 16.71 1.59 -6.47
CA ALA A 28 15.98 0.81 -7.47
C ALA A 28 16.16 1.32 -8.92
N GLY A 29 16.98 2.35 -9.15
CA GLY A 29 17.22 2.92 -10.49
C GLY A 29 16.18 3.94 -10.97
N PHE A 30 15.32 4.45 -10.08
CA PHE A 30 14.32 5.48 -10.38
C PHE A 30 14.73 6.85 -9.83
N LYS A 31 14.12 7.92 -10.37
CA LYS A 31 14.34 9.29 -9.89
C LYS A 31 13.78 9.43 -8.46
N SER A 32 14.60 9.87 -7.51
CA SER A 32 14.22 10.06 -6.10
C SER A 32 13.03 11.01 -5.91
N PHE A 33 12.90 12.02 -6.78
CA PHE A 33 11.78 12.96 -6.76
C PHE A 33 10.42 12.27 -6.97
N ALA A 34 10.39 11.08 -7.58
CA ALA A 34 9.16 10.33 -7.80
C ALA A 34 8.43 10.00 -6.48
N ALA A 35 9.14 9.88 -5.36
CA ALA A 35 8.57 9.59 -4.05
C ALA A 35 7.68 10.72 -3.49
N PHE A 36 7.82 11.95 -3.99
CA PHE A 36 7.13 13.13 -3.45
C PHE A 36 5.81 13.44 -4.17
N ILE A 37 5.62 12.94 -5.39
CA ILE A 37 4.40 13.15 -6.16
C ILE A 37 3.43 12.00 -5.87
N PRO A 38 2.23 12.22 -5.29
CA PRO A 38 1.38 11.13 -4.77
C PRO A 38 1.09 9.99 -5.77
N ILE A 39 0.58 10.34 -6.96
CA ILE A 39 0.18 9.34 -7.98
C ILE A 39 1.42 8.69 -8.62
N TYR A 40 2.46 9.47 -8.88
CA TYR A 40 3.68 8.98 -9.51
C TYR A 40 4.50 8.10 -8.56
N ASN A 41 4.53 8.44 -7.27
CA ASN A 41 5.03 7.61 -6.17
C ASN A 41 4.35 6.24 -6.18
N ALA A 42 3.01 6.19 -6.20
CA ALA A 42 2.29 4.93 -6.22
C ALA A 42 2.67 4.06 -7.45
N LEU A 43 2.68 4.63 -8.66
CA LEU A 43 3.03 3.91 -9.89
C LEU A 43 4.45 3.37 -9.88
N VAL A 44 5.42 4.20 -9.48
CA VAL A 44 6.83 3.82 -9.46
C VAL A 44 7.10 2.82 -8.32
N LEU A 45 6.47 2.99 -7.15
CA LEU A 45 6.58 2.02 -6.06
C LEU A 45 6.11 0.63 -6.51
N MET A 46 4.98 0.53 -7.20
CA MET A 46 4.50 -0.75 -7.76
C MET A 46 5.54 -1.39 -8.70
N ARG A 47 6.20 -0.59 -9.54
CA ARG A 47 7.32 -1.07 -10.38
C ARG A 47 8.53 -1.52 -9.55
N ILE A 48 8.85 -0.80 -8.48
CA ILE A 48 9.95 -1.16 -7.56
C ILE A 48 9.68 -2.53 -6.92
N ILE A 49 8.47 -2.74 -6.40
CA ILE A 49 8.06 -3.99 -5.74
C ILE A 49 7.58 -5.09 -6.70
N ASN A 50 7.68 -4.86 -8.02
CA ASN A 50 7.26 -5.78 -9.07
C ASN A 50 5.77 -6.19 -9.00
N ARG A 51 4.88 -5.28 -8.56
CA ARG A 51 3.43 -5.45 -8.54
C ARG A 51 2.79 -4.75 -9.75
N PRO A 52 1.65 -5.25 -10.24
CA PRO A 52 1.03 -4.68 -11.42
C PRO A 52 0.43 -3.30 -11.14
N TRP A 53 0.43 -2.42 -12.14
CA TRP A 53 0.05 -1.01 -11.98
C TRP A 53 -1.40 -0.80 -11.49
N TRP A 54 -2.30 -1.75 -11.75
CA TRP A 54 -3.70 -1.68 -11.30
C TRP A 54 -3.86 -1.70 -9.78
N TRP A 55 -2.83 -2.14 -9.03
CA TRP A 55 -2.81 -2.01 -7.57
C TRP A 55 -2.89 -0.56 -7.10
N VAL A 56 -2.46 0.40 -7.94
CA VAL A 56 -2.63 1.82 -7.65
C VAL A 56 -4.10 2.21 -7.58
N ILE A 57 -4.97 1.62 -8.40
CA ILE A 57 -6.42 1.88 -8.39
C ILE A 57 -7.02 1.44 -7.05
N LEU A 58 -6.58 0.27 -6.53
CA LEU A 58 -7.05 -0.27 -5.26
C LEU A 58 -6.75 0.66 -4.06
N LEU A 59 -5.68 1.46 -4.13
CA LEU A 59 -5.34 2.43 -3.08
C LEU A 59 -6.33 3.59 -2.97
N PHE A 60 -7.15 3.83 -3.99
CA PHE A 60 -8.17 4.88 -3.97
C PHE A 60 -9.55 4.36 -3.53
N ILE A 61 -9.72 3.04 -3.37
CA ILE A 61 -10.97 2.44 -2.90
C ILE A 61 -10.93 2.41 -1.36
N PRO A 62 -11.88 3.08 -0.65
CA PRO A 62 -11.97 3.02 0.80
C PRO A 62 -12.06 1.56 1.30
N ILE A 63 -11.58 1.29 2.52
CA ILE A 63 -11.46 -0.06 3.13
C ILE A 63 -10.38 -0.93 2.46
N VAL A 64 -10.44 -1.09 1.13
CA VAL A 64 -9.41 -1.82 0.35
C VAL A 64 -8.04 -1.18 0.54
N ASN A 65 -7.96 0.15 0.51
CA ASN A 65 -6.74 0.91 0.77
C ASN A 65 -6.06 0.52 2.10
N ILE A 66 -6.85 0.35 3.17
CA ILE A 66 -6.34 0.01 4.52
C ILE A 66 -5.69 -1.38 4.52
N MET A 67 -6.24 -2.32 3.75
CA MET A 67 -5.66 -3.66 3.60
C MET A 67 -4.40 -3.66 2.71
N MET A 68 -4.36 -2.78 1.71
CA MET A 68 -3.27 -2.70 0.74
C MET A 68 -1.99 -2.11 1.33
N PHE A 69 -2.09 -1.14 2.24
CA PHE A 69 -0.91 -0.49 2.85
C PHE A 69 0.03 -1.48 3.57
N PRO A 70 -0.43 -2.32 4.52
CA PRO A 70 0.39 -3.36 5.15
C PRO A 70 1.12 -4.24 4.15
N VAL A 71 0.42 -4.63 3.08
CA VAL A 71 0.94 -5.53 2.06
C VAL A 71 2.05 -4.84 1.28
N ILE A 72 1.82 -3.62 0.82
CA ILE A 72 2.83 -2.82 0.11
C ILE A 72 4.04 -2.57 0.99
N TRP A 73 3.87 -2.32 2.28
CA TRP A 73 4.98 -2.13 3.20
C TRP A 73 5.83 -3.40 3.35
N ILE A 74 5.18 -4.55 3.56
CA ILE A 74 5.86 -5.84 3.65
C ILE A 74 6.61 -6.16 2.36
N GLU A 75 5.95 -5.99 1.21
CA GLU A 75 6.55 -6.23 -0.11
C GLU A 75 7.71 -5.28 -0.39
N THR A 76 7.61 -4.02 0.05
CA THR A 76 8.72 -3.06 -0.01
C THR A 76 9.91 -3.58 0.81
N CYS A 77 9.70 -3.93 2.08
CA CYS A 77 10.75 -4.50 2.94
C CYS A 77 11.42 -5.73 2.29
N LYS A 78 10.64 -6.66 1.74
CA LYS A 78 11.15 -7.86 1.07
C LYS A 78 12.01 -7.54 -0.16
N ASN A 79 11.63 -6.55 -0.98
CA ASN A 79 12.42 -6.12 -2.14
C ASN A 79 13.75 -5.45 -1.76
N PHE A 80 13.94 -5.06 -0.51
CA PHE A 80 15.19 -4.50 0.03
C PHE A 80 15.88 -5.43 1.03
N GLY A 81 15.68 -6.75 0.92
CA GLY A 81 16.39 -7.76 1.73
C GLY A 81 15.88 -7.94 3.16
N LYS A 82 14.75 -7.33 3.52
CA LYS A 82 14.15 -7.44 4.87
C LYS A 82 13.00 -8.45 4.86
N LYS A 83 13.37 -9.73 4.80
CA LYS A 83 12.43 -10.87 4.73
C LYS A 83 12.09 -11.49 6.10
N SER A 84 12.77 -11.08 7.18
CA SER A 84 12.58 -11.69 8.50
C SER A 84 11.19 -11.40 9.09
N TRP A 85 10.66 -12.33 9.89
CA TRP A 85 9.43 -12.13 10.66
C TRP A 85 9.49 -10.90 11.57
N THR A 86 10.66 -10.61 12.13
CA THR A 86 10.89 -9.38 12.89
C THR A 86 10.67 -8.14 12.01
N SER A 87 11.22 -8.10 10.79
CA SER A 87 11.03 -6.96 9.88
C SER A 87 9.56 -6.77 9.50
N ILE A 88 8.84 -7.87 9.26
CA ILE A 88 7.40 -7.86 8.96
C ILE A 88 6.61 -7.32 10.16
N PHE A 89 6.90 -7.80 11.36
CA PHE A 89 6.25 -7.33 12.58
C PHE A 89 6.56 -5.85 12.85
N LEU A 90 7.82 -5.44 12.73
CA LEU A 90 8.24 -4.06 12.91
C LEU A 90 7.58 -3.13 11.91
N VAL A 91 7.50 -3.50 10.62
CA VAL A 91 6.86 -2.62 9.63
C VAL A 91 5.36 -2.49 9.86
N LEU A 92 4.70 -3.55 10.35
CA LEU A 92 3.26 -3.50 10.64
C LEU A 92 2.95 -2.68 11.90
N ILE A 93 3.66 -2.92 13.00
CA ILE A 93 3.43 -2.21 14.27
C ILE A 93 3.79 -0.73 14.20
N THR A 94 4.78 -0.39 13.36
CA THR A 94 5.19 1.00 13.14
C THR A 94 4.42 1.68 12.01
N PHE A 95 3.38 1.05 11.46
CA PHE A 95 2.59 1.56 10.35
C PHE A 95 3.45 2.06 9.17
N GLY A 96 4.46 1.27 8.80
CA GLY A 96 5.36 1.60 7.69
C GLY A 96 6.58 2.44 8.08
N LEU A 97 6.68 3.02 9.28
CA LEU A 97 7.85 3.84 9.67
C LEU A 97 9.16 3.05 9.69
N TYR A 98 9.12 1.73 9.85
CA TYR A 98 10.30 0.87 9.71
C TYR A 98 10.99 1.01 8.33
N ILE A 99 10.24 1.36 7.27
CA ILE A 99 10.79 1.62 5.93
C ILE A 99 11.79 2.79 5.97
N TYR A 100 11.59 3.76 6.86
CA TYR A 100 12.52 4.87 7.09
C TYR A 100 13.90 4.35 7.53
N SER A 101 13.93 3.36 8.42
CA SER A 101 15.18 2.72 8.86
C SER A 101 15.92 2.05 7.69
N ILE A 102 15.18 1.42 6.78
CA ILE A 102 15.73 0.82 5.56
C ILE A 102 16.26 1.91 4.62
N ASN A 103 15.49 2.98 4.42
CA ASN A 103 15.83 4.10 3.56
C ASN A 103 17.08 4.88 4.01
N PHE A 104 17.46 4.82 5.29
CA PHE A 104 18.70 5.44 5.79
C PHE A 104 19.80 4.43 6.13
N SER A 105 19.61 3.16 5.82
CA SER A 105 20.63 2.14 6.03
C SER A 105 21.89 2.40 5.18
N LYS A 106 23.06 2.00 5.66
CA LYS A 106 24.35 2.22 4.95
C LYS A 106 24.49 1.42 3.65
N SER A 107 23.70 0.35 3.46
CA SER A 107 23.80 -0.56 2.30
C SER A 107 22.44 -0.85 1.66
N ILE A 108 21.75 0.21 1.21
CA ILE A 108 20.48 0.08 0.51
C ILE A 108 20.74 -0.49 -0.88
N LYS A 109 20.50 -1.78 -1.05
CA LYS A 109 20.50 -2.44 -2.36
C LYS A 109 19.15 -3.11 -2.56
N LYS A 110 18.53 -2.82 -3.70
CA LYS A 110 17.37 -3.62 -4.14
C LYS A 110 17.84 -5.06 -4.36
N GLU A 111 17.17 -6.00 -3.71
CA GLU A 111 17.43 -7.42 -3.90
C GLU A 111 16.90 -7.83 -5.28
N ILE A 112 17.72 -8.53 -6.07
CA ILE A 112 17.26 -9.11 -7.34
C ILE A 112 16.43 -10.34 -6.98
N ILE A 113 15.12 -10.13 -6.85
CA ILE A 113 14.17 -11.23 -6.63
C ILE A 113 14.16 -12.11 -7.89
N THR A 114 14.69 -13.32 -7.78
CA THR A 114 14.65 -14.30 -8.87
C THR A 114 13.21 -14.79 -9.11
N ASN A 115 12.90 -15.22 -10.32
CA ASN A 115 11.54 -15.69 -10.69
C ASN A 115 11.02 -16.84 -9.81
N HIS A 116 11.87 -17.52 -9.04
CA HIS A 116 11.46 -18.63 -8.18
C HIS A 116 10.85 -18.20 -6.84
N GLU A 117 11.27 -17.06 -6.28
CA GLU A 117 10.61 -16.39 -5.14
C GLU A 117 9.37 -15.58 -5.57
N ARG A 118 9.18 -15.44 -6.90
CA ARG A 118 8.05 -14.75 -7.54
C ARG A 118 6.77 -15.59 -7.57
N LYS A 119 6.83 -16.89 -7.23
CA LYS A 119 5.63 -17.72 -7.04
C LYS A 119 4.71 -16.94 -6.12
N GLU A 120 3.53 -16.59 -6.64
CA GLU A 120 2.49 -15.78 -6.01
C GLU A 120 2.71 -15.69 -4.49
N SER A 121 3.07 -14.50 -3.99
CA SER A 121 3.09 -14.35 -2.55
C SER A 121 1.69 -14.70 -2.10
N THR A 122 1.55 -15.71 -1.22
CA THR A 122 0.25 -16.10 -0.63
C THR A 122 -0.50 -14.87 -0.13
N ILE A 123 0.26 -13.85 0.27
CA ILE A 123 -0.20 -12.50 0.62
C ILE A 123 -1.01 -11.84 -0.51
N GLY A 124 -0.51 -11.82 -1.75
CA GLY A 124 -1.26 -11.26 -2.89
C GLY A 124 -2.59 -11.97 -3.15
N SER A 125 -2.62 -13.31 -3.04
CA SER A 125 -3.84 -14.10 -3.19
C SER A 125 -4.81 -13.91 -2.03
N ILE A 126 -4.32 -13.83 -0.78
CA ILE A 126 -5.13 -13.51 0.40
C ILE A 126 -5.75 -12.13 0.26
N VAL A 127 -4.97 -11.13 -0.17
CA VAL A 127 -5.46 -9.77 -0.37
C VAL A 127 -6.53 -9.72 -1.43
N PHE A 128 -6.30 -10.39 -2.57
CA PHE A 128 -7.32 -10.49 -3.61
C PHE A 128 -8.61 -11.14 -3.08
N ALA A 129 -8.50 -12.24 -2.33
CA ALA A 129 -9.65 -12.92 -1.72
C ALA A 129 -10.39 -12.02 -0.71
N VAL A 130 -9.67 -11.30 0.14
CA VAL A 130 -10.26 -10.36 1.11
C VAL A 130 -10.95 -9.20 0.41
N ILE A 131 -10.37 -8.66 -0.67
CA ILE A 131 -11.00 -7.60 -1.46
C ILE A 131 -12.29 -8.11 -2.06
N LEU A 132 -12.26 -9.28 -2.71
CA LEU A 132 -13.43 -9.88 -3.34
C LEU A 132 -14.52 -10.19 -2.31
N ALA A 133 -14.16 -10.73 -1.15
CA ALA A 133 -15.07 -11.00 -0.04
C ALA A 133 -15.69 -9.71 0.51
N THR A 134 -14.89 -8.65 0.68
CA THR A 134 -15.38 -7.35 1.17
C THR A 134 -16.39 -6.75 0.20
N LEU A 135 -16.10 -6.79 -1.10
CA LEU A 135 -17.02 -6.32 -2.14
C LEU A 135 -18.31 -7.15 -2.16
N PHE A 136 -18.20 -8.47 -2.07
CA PHE A 136 -19.35 -9.36 -2.00
C PHE A 136 -20.23 -9.07 -0.79
N ILE A 137 -19.64 -8.93 0.40
CA ILE A 137 -20.35 -8.60 1.63
C ILE A 137 -21.03 -7.23 1.50
N LEU A 138 -20.34 -6.23 0.95
CA LEU A 138 -20.89 -4.89 0.75
C LEU A 138 -22.11 -4.90 -0.18
N ILE A 139 -22.02 -5.65 -1.29
CA ILE A 139 -23.13 -5.80 -2.24
C ILE A 139 -24.30 -6.52 -1.58
N LEU A 140 -24.06 -7.64 -0.89
CA LEU A 140 -25.10 -8.42 -0.20
C LEU A 140 -25.81 -7.58 0.87
N PHE A 141 -25.05 -6.84 1.68
CA PHE A 141 -25.59 -5.97 2.72
C PHE A 141 -26.43 -4.84 2.13
N SER A 142 -25.96 -4.22 1.04
CA SER A 142 -26.73 -3.18 0.32
C SER A 142 -28.05 -3.73 -0.23
N HIS A 143 -28.04 -4.97 -0.76
CA HIS A 143 -29.22 -5.62 -1.27
C HIS A 143 -30.22 -5.97 -0.15
N LEU A 144 -29.72 -6.46 1.00
CA LEU A 144 -30.55 -6.74 2.18
C LEU A 144 -31.21 -5.47 2.72
N LEU A 145 -30.45 -4.37 2.85
CA LEU A 145 -30.98 -3.08 3.28
C LEU A 145 -32.06 -2.56 2.34
N PHE A 146 -31.89 -2.75 1.02
CA PHE A 146 -32.90 -2.38 0.04
C PHE A 146 -34.21 -3.17 0.23
N GLN A 147 -34.13 -4.48 0.45
CA GLN A 147 -35.30 -5.31 0.75
C GLN A 147 -35.97 -4.89 2.07
N LEU A 148 -35.19 -4.61 3.11
CA LEU A 148 -35.70 -4.16 4.42
C LEU A 148 -36.38 -2.79 4.32
N ASP A 149 -35.84 -1.85 3.54
CA ASP A 149 -36.47 -0.55 3.32
C ASP A 149 -37.76 -0.68 2.51
N HIS A 150 -37.80 -1.58 1.53
CA HIS A 150 -39.03 -1.90 0.79
C HIS A 150 -40.09 -2.52 1.70
N LEU A 151 -39.72 -3.47 2.56
CA LEU A 151 -40.65 -4.07 3.53
C LEU A 151 -41.13 -3.02 4.54
N ARG A 152 -40.25 -2.15 5.05
CA ARG A 152 -40.60 -1.08 5.98
C ARG A 152 -41.59 -0.07 5.41
N LYS A 153 -41.61 0.17 4.09
CA LYS A 153 -42.56 1.10 3.46
C LYS A 153 -43.98 0.52 3.31
N HIS A 154 -44.16 -0.78 3.54
CA HIS A 154 -45.44 -1.48 3.42
C HIS A 154 -46.07 -1.91 4.75
N TYR A 155 -45.47 -1.55 5.89
CA TYR A 155 -46.01 -1.70 7.25
C TYR A 155 -46.00 -0.34 7.95
#